data_AF-A0A068VH26-F1
#
_entry.id   AF-A0A068VH26-F1
#
_cell.length_a   1.000
_cell.length_b   1.000
_cell.length_c   1.000
_cell.angle_alpha   90.00
_cell.angle_beta   90.00
_cell.angle_gamma   90.00
#
_symmetry.space_group_name_H-M   'P 1'
#
loop_
_entity.id
_entity.type
_entity.pdbx_description
1 polymer ?
#
loop_
_entity_poly.entity_id
_entity_poly.type
_entity_poly.pdbx_seq_one_letter_code
_entity_poly.pdbx_strand_id
1 'polypeptide(L)'
;MTDPSLIIPFYQAFNGKKWEKFNSEKVASLAYARIQGKAALIAHFQNSSLMNEDKRCRPILFHTDGPNAGDQVPFPMGVNVRPRPSKNRATTSEENSQENALNLPNGELCFNGDSASGSVKESD
;
A
#
# COMPACT_ATOMS: atom_id res chain seq x y z
N MET A 1 -10.29 -5.62 -17.16
CA MET A 1 -9.49 -5.07 -18.28
C MET A 1 -8.23 -5.93 -18.42
N THR A 2 -8.42 -7.14 -18.97
CA THR A 2 -7.39 -8.17 -19.14
C THR A 2 -6.97 -8.34 -20.60
N ASP A 3 -7.87 -8.03 -21.54
CA ASP A 3 -7.61 -8.01 -22.98
C ASP A 3 -6.86 -6.72 -23.40
N PRO A 4 -5.69 -6.81 -24.06
CA PRO A 4 -4.99 -5.67 -24.66
C PRO A 4 -5.82 -4.87 -25.66
N SER A 5 -6.85 -5.45 -26.30
CA SER A 5 -7.73 -4.75 -27.24
C SER A 5 -8.39 -3.51 -26.60
N LEU A 6 -8.68 -3.56 -25.29
CA LEU A 6 -9.30 -2.50 -24.51
C LEU A 6 -8.40 -1.26 -24.35
N ILE A 7 -7.10 -1.38 -24.63
CA ILE A 7 -6.17 -0.24 -24.66
C ILE A 7 -6.52 0.70 -25.81
N ILE A 8 -7.02 0.19 -26.95
CA ILE A 8 -7.34 0.98 -28.15
C ILE A 8 -8.44 2.03 -27.88
N PRO A 9 -9.67 1.65 -27.42
CA PRO A 9 -10.69 2.64 -27.11
C PRO A 9 -10.28 3.57 -25.96
N PHE A 10 -9.52 3.09 -24.97
CA PHE A 10 -8.98 3.94 -23.91
C PHE A 10 -8.01 5.00 -24.45
N TYR A 11 -7.11 4.62 -25.36
CA TYR A 11 -6.18 5.55 -26.03
C TYR A 11 -6.93 6.60 -26.85
N GLN A 12 -7.89 6.18 -27.69
CA GLN A 12 -8.74 7.10 -28.47
C GLN A 12 -9.59 8.02 -27.57
N ALA A 13 -10.01 7.53 -26.41
CA ALA A 13 -10.82 8.28 -25.46
C ALA A 13 -10.04 9.36 -24.69
N PHE A 14 -8.73 9.20 -24.44
CA PHE A 14 -7.97 10.09 -23.57
C PHE A 14 -6.72 10.74 -24.20
N ASN A 15 -6.00 10.08 -25.09
CA ASN A 15 -4.73 10.59 -25.59
C ASN A 15 -4.91 11.89 -26.39
N GLY A 16 -4.11 12.91 -26.09
CA GLY A 16 -4.18 14.22 -26.72
C GLY A 16 -5.30 15.14 -26.19
N LYS A 17 -6.11 14.70 -25.23
CA LYS A 17 -7.18 15.53 -24.64
C LYS A 17 -6.71 16.27 -23.38
N LYS A 18 -7.23 17.48 -23.16
CA LYS A 18 -7.00 18.26 -21.94
C LYS A 18 -7.79 17.70 -20.75
N TRP A 19 -7.26 17.88 -19.54
CA TRP A 19 -8.00 17.57 -18.31
C TRP A 19 -9.02 18.70 -18.02
N GLU A 20 -10.30 18.39 -18.14
CA GLU A 20 -11.41 19.35 -18.02
C GLU A 20 -11.58 19.96 -16.62
N LYS A 21 -11.03 19.31 -15.58
CA LYS A 21 -11.16 19.74 -14.18
C LYS A 21 -9.98 20.63 -13.75
N PHE A 22 -10.23 21.45 -12.72
CA PHE A 22 -9.24 22.30 -12.07
C PHE A 22 -8.57 23.35 -12.98
N ASN A 23 -9.24 23.75 -14.07
CA ASN A 23 -8.69 24.66 -15.10
C ASN A 23 -7.32 24.20 -15.64
N SER A 24 -7.10 22.89 -15.74
CA SER A 24 -5.79 22.36 -16.05
C SER A 24 -5.45 22.47 -17.53
N GLU A 25 -4.28 23.03 -17.83
CA GLU A 25 -3.77 23.06 -19.21
C GLU A 25 -3.13 21.73 -19.65
N LYS A 26 -2.92 20.80 -18.70
CA LYS A 26 -2.28 19.51 -18.96
C LYS A 26 -3.07 18.70 -20.00
N VAL A 27 -2.33 18.12 -20.93
CA VAL A 27 -2.83 17.19 -21.95
C VAL A 27 -2.47 15.77 -21.53
N ALA A 28 -3.42 14.84 -21.62
CA ALA A 28 -3.20 13.43 -21.34
C ALA A 28 -2.39 12.77 -22.47
N SER A 29 -1.39 11.98 -22.09
CA SER A 29 -0.53 11.22 -22.99
C SER A 29 -0.34 9.81 -22.43
N LEU A 30 -0.40 8.80 -23.30
CA LEU A 30 -0.33 7.39 -22.91
C LEU A 30 0.94 6.75 -23.49
N ALA A 31 1.60 5.94 -22.66
CA ALA A 31 2.73 5.09 -23.04
C ALA A 31 2.68 3.79 -22.23
N TYR A 32 3.37 2.75 -22.70
CA TYR A 32 3.49 1.50 -21.95
C TYR A 32 4.35 1.71 -20.70
N ALA A 33 3.88 1.22 -19.56
CA ALA A 33 4.62 1.24 -18.31
C ALA A 33 5.90 0.38 -18.40
N ARG A 34 6.95 0.77 -17.67
CA ARG A 34 8.22 0.01 -17.58
C ARG A 34 8.05 -1.38 -16.94
N ILE A 35 7.10 -1.51 -16.02
CA ILE A 35 6.76 -2.78 -15.36
C ILE A 35 5.41 -3.23 -15.92
N GLN A 36 5.35 -4.46 -16.45
CA GLN A 36 4.19 -5.01 -17.15
C GLN A 36 3.67 -6.26 -16.43
N GLY A 37 2.34 -6.40 -16.39
CA GLY A 37 1.65 -7.55 -15.79
C GLY A 37 1.34 -7.41 -14.29
N LYS A 38 0.18 -7.94 -13.89
CA LYS A 38 -0.35 -7.88 -12.51
C LYS A 38 0.62 -8.45 -11.46
N ALA A 39 1.21 -9.61 -11.72
CA ALA A 39 2.16 -10.25 -10.80
C ALA A 39 3.45 -9.45 -10.59
N ALA A 40 4.00 -8.84 -11.66
CA ALA A 40 5.21 -8.02 -11.56
C ALA A 40 4.96 -6.71 -10.80
N LEU A 41 3.80 -6.08 -11.02
CA LEU A 41 3.37 -4.90 -10.25
C LEU A 41 3.17 -5.25 -8.76
N ILE A 42 2.56 -6.39 -8.46
CA ILE A 42 2.46 -6.91 -7.08
C ILE A 42 3.85 -7.08 -6.47
N ALA A 43 4.75 -7.81 -7.15
CA ALA A 43 6.09 -8.07 -6.66
C ALA A 43 6.93 -6.79 -6.44
N HIS A 44 6.67 -5.74 -7.24
CA HIS A 44 7.33 -4.45 -7.10
C HIS A 44 6.86 -3.65 -5.87
N PHE A 45 5.56 -3.64 -5.57
CA PHE A 45 5.01 -2.83 -4.48
C PHE A 45 4.85 -3.58 -3.14
N GLN A 46 4.80 -4.93 -3.12
CA GLN A 46 4.55 -5.73 -1.90
C GLN A 46 5.50 -5.43 -0.73
N ASN A 47 6.75 -5.05 -0.99
CA ASN A 47 7.77 -4.70 0.00
C ASN A 47 8.12 -3.19 -0.02
N SER A 48 7.38 -2.38 -0.77
CA SER A 48 7.62 -0.94 -0.88
C SER A 48 7.17 -0.21 0.38
N SER A 49 7.95 0.78 0.81
CA SER A 49 7.58 1.65 1.93
C SER A 49 6.29 2.43 1.69
N LEU A 50 5.82 2.52 0.43
CA LEU A 50 4.52 3.05 0.05
C LEU A 50 3.35 2.34 0.75
N MET A 51 3.49 1.05 1.08
CA MET A 51 2.43 0.27 1.76
C MET A 51 2.15 0.74 3.20
N ASN A 52 3.07 1.50 3.80
CA ASN A 52 2.97 2.10 5.13
C ASN A 52 2.37 3.52 5.12
N GLU A 53 2.13 4.11 3.96
CA GLU A 53 1.52 5.44 3.84
C GLU A 53 -0.03 5.37 3.90
N ASP A 54 -0.71 6.52 3.82
CA ASP A 54 -2.19 6.61 3.82
C ASP A 54 -2.81 5.61 2.82
N LYS A 55 -3.89 4.94 3.24
CA LYS A 55 -4.65 3.97 2.44
C LYS A 55 -5.00 4.51 1.03
N ARG A 56 -5.24 5.82 0.89
CA ARG A 56 -5.55 6.53 -0.37
C ARG A 56 -4.38 6.64 -1.34
N CYS A 57 -3.15 6.53 -0.85
CA CYS A 57 -1.91 6.62 -1.63
C CYS A 57 -1.33 5.25 -2.02
N ARG A 58 -1.94 4.15 -1.57
CA ARG A 58 -1.46 2.77 -1.82
C ARG A 58 -2.02 2.23 -3.14
N PRO A 59 -1.30 1.30 -3.80
CA PRO A 59 -1.82 0.66 -5.01
C PRO A 59 -3.12 -0.12 -4.71
N ILE A 60 -4.11 0.06 -5.58
CA ILE A 60 -5.39 -0.65 -5.55
C ILE A 60 -5.31 -1.84 -6.52
N LEU A 61 -5.87 -2.97 -6.11
CA LEU A 61 -5.97 -4.17 -6.93
C LEU A 61 -7.43 -4.55 -7.13
N PHE A 62 -7.74 -5.17 -8.27
CA PHE A 62 -9.08 -5.63 -8.60
C PHE A 62 -9.07 -7.12 -9.00
N HIS A 63 -10.20 -7.79 -8.78
CA HIS A 63 -10.50 -9.07 -9.42
C HIS A 63 -10.52 -8.87 -10.94
N THR A 64 -9.82 -9.75 -11.66
CA THR A 64 -9.64 -9.65 -13.11
C THR A 64 -10.75 -10.35 -13.89
N ASP A 65 -11.27 -11.45 -13.33
CA ASP A 65 -12.10 -12.44 -14.03
C ASP A 65 -13.13 -13.04 -13.05
N GLY A 66 -14.16 -13.72 -13.58
CA GLY A 66 -15.23 -14.34 -12.79
C GLY A 66 -16.38 -13.38 -12.42
N PRO A 67 -17.33 -13.82 -11.57
CA PRO A 67 -18.53 -13.03 -11.24
C PRO A 67 -18.21 -11.74 -10.45
N ASN A 68 -17.05 -11.70 -9.79
CA ASN A 68 -16.61 -10.57 -8.96
C ASN A 68 -15.65 -9.62 -9.74
N ALA A 69 -15.55 -9.76 -11.07
CA ALA A 69 -14.62 -8.98 -11.88
C ALA A 69 -14.91 -7.48 -11.79
N GLY A 70 -13.89 -6.70 -11.40
CA GLY A 70 -14.04 -5.27 -11.11
C GLY A 70 -14.20 -4.93 -9.62
N ASP A 71 -14.42 -5.92 -8.74
CA ASP A 71 -14.39 -5.67 -7.29
C ASP A 71 -12.96 -5.42 -6.81
N GLN A 72 -12.82 -4.48 -5.87
CA GLN A 72 -11.55 -4.19 -5.21
C GLN A 72 -11.12 -5.35 -4.30
N VAL A 73 -9.84 -5.68 -4.31
CA VAL A 73 -9.25 -6.68 -3.41
C VAL A 73 -8.12 -6.08 -2.58
N PRO A 74 -7.90 -6.55 -1.33
CA PRO A 74 -6.74 -6.18 -0.55
C PRO A 74 -5.44 -6.45 -1.31
N PHE A 75 -4.49 -5.52 -1.24
CA PHE A 75 -3.17 -5.71 -1.82
C PHE A 75 -2.36 -6.69 -0.95
N PRO A 76 -1.73 -7.73 -1.53
CA PRO A 76 -0.92 -8.67 -0.75
C PRO A 76 0.34 -7.97 -0.23
N MET A 77 0.44 -7.80 1.09
CA MET A 77 1.61 -7.20 1.73
C MET A 77 2.68 -8.26 1.94
N GLY A 78 3.94 -7.92 1.64
CA GLY A 78 5.07 -8.81 1.87
C GLY A 78 5.44 -8.88 3.36
N VAL A 79 6.02 -10.01 3.77
CA VAL A 79 6.49 -10.23 5.16
C VAL A 79 7.53 -9.22 5.65
N ASN A 80 8.17 -8.49 4.74
CA ASN A 80 9.20 -7.50 5.03
C ASN A 80 8.66 -6.05 5.17
N VAL A 81 7.34 -5.83 5.13
CA VAL A 81 6.72 -4.52 5.39
C VAL A 81 6.88 -4.18 6.87
N ARG A 82 8.06 -3.67 7.24
CA ARG A 82 8.32 -3.17 8.59
C ARG A 82 7.42 -1.96 8.87
N PRO A 83 6.60 -1.95 9.94
CA PRO A 83 5.90 -0.74 10.33
C PRO A 83 6.93 0.35 10.63
N ARG A 84 6.78 1.52 10.00
CA ARG A 84 7.67 2.65 10.27
C ARG A 84 7.34 3.15 11.69
N PRO A 85 8.32 3.29 12.61
CA PRO A 85 8.03 3.84 13.93
C PRO A 85 7.39 5.21 13.79
N SER A 86 6.16 5.33 14.30
CA SER A 86 5.31 6.50 14.07
C SER A 86 5.96 7.76 14.64
N LYS A 87 6.50 8.63 13.77
CA LYS A 87 6.85 9.99 14.17
C LYS A 87 5.55 10.80 14.25
N ASN A 88 4.98 10.85 15.45
CA ASN A 88 3.69 11.43 15.82
C ASN A 88 3.29 12.62 14.93
N ARG A 89 2.40 12.37 13.96
CA ARG A 89 1.67 13.40 13.24
C ARG A 89 0.19 13.07 13.41
N ALA A 90 -0.43 13.74 14.37
CA ALA A 90 -1.84 13.52 14.68
C ALA A 90 -2.70 13.97 13.49
N THR A 91 -3.28 13.00 12.79
CA THR A 91 -4.35 13.21 11.81
C THR A 91 -5.53 12.38 12.26
N THR A 92 -6.47 13.02 12.96
CA THR A 92 -7.75 12.44 13.34
C THR A 92 -8.48 11.92 12.10
N SER A 93 -8.74 10.63 12.07
CA SER A 93 -9.64 9.99 11.09
C SER A 93 -10.48 9.00 11.86
N GLU A 94 -11.78 9.23 11.89
CA GLU A 94 -12.72 8.54 12.76
C GLU A 94 -12.89 7.06 12.39
N GLU A 95 -13.34 6.29 13.38
CA GLU A 95 -13.52 4.85 13.30
C GLU A 95 -14.65 4.48 12.32
N ASN A 96 -14.45 3.40 11.56
CA ASN A 96 -15.57 2.51 11.28
C ASN A 96 -15.06 1.06 11.24
N SER A 97 -15.81 0.19 11.90
CA SER A 97 -15.42 -1.17 12.25
C SER A 97 -15.49 -2.11 11.05
N GLN A 98 -14.56 -3.07 10.98
CA GLN A 98 -14.97 -4.48 11.07
C GLN A 98 -13.80 -5.40 11.40
N GLU A 99 -14.03 -6.14 12.47
CA GLU A 99 -13.17 -7.14 13.10
C GLU A 99 -13.09 -8.43 12.27
N ASN A 100 -11.91 -9.05 12.23
CA ASN A 100 -11.79 -10.50 12.08
C ASN A 100 -10.41 -10.95 12.56
N ALA A 101 -10.36 -11.50 13.77
CA ALA A 101 -9.20 -12.15 14.36
C ALA A 101 -9.32 -13.69 14.24
N LEU A 102 -8.32 -14.42 14.78
CA LEU A 102 -8.14 -15.89 14.72
C LEU A 102 -7.62 -16.35 13.33
N ASN A 103 -6.50 -17.07 13.16
CA ASN A 103 -5.76 -18.04 13.99
C ASN A 103 -4.24 -18.04 13.62
N LEU A 104 -3.28 -18.85 14.12
CA LEU A 104 -3.20 -20.00 15.06
C LEU A 104 -1.90 -19.76 15.95
N PRO A 105 -1.11 -20.71 16.57
CA PRO A 105 -0.32 -20.41 17.78
C PRO A 105 1.19 -20.81 17.75
N ASN A 106 1.85 -20.63 18.90
CA ASN A 106 3.15 -21.19 19.36
C ASN A 106 4.47 -20.74 18.68
N GLY A 107 5.44 -20.40 19.54
CA GLY A 107 6.84 -20.13 19.19
C GLY A 107 7.58 -19.39 20.31
N GLU A 108 8.14 -20.13 21.26
CA GLU A 108 9.14 -19.62 22.22
C GLU A 108 10.40 -19.15 21.44
N LEU A 109 11.26 -18.21 21.87
CA LEU A 109 11.87 -18.02 23.20
C LEU A 109 12.43 -16.57 23.35
N CYS A 110 12.81 -16.22 24.59
CA CYS A 110 13.34 -14.91 25.03
C CYS A 110 14.69 -14.49 24.39
N PHE A 111 15.03 -13.18 24.42
CA PHE A 111 16.36 -12.70 24.85
C PHE A 111 16.35 -11.24 25.39
N ASN A 112 16.91 -11.12 26.60
CA ASN A 112 17.45 -10.01 27.42
C ASN A 112 17.49 -8.54 26.92
N GLY A 113 17.31 -7.62 27.88
CA GLY A 113 17.51 -6.17 27.71
C GLY A 113 17.52 -5.38 29.03
N ASP A 114 18.59 -5.54 29.82
CA ASP A 114 19.15 -4.67 30.87
C ASP A 114 18.26 -3.79 31.78
N SER A 115 18.17 -4.20 33.05
CA SER A 115 17.83 -3.32 34.18
C SER A 115 19.10 -2.79 34.85
N ALA A 116 19.56 -1.60 34.48
CA ALA A 116 20.64 -0.92 35.20
C ALA A 116 20.09 -0.20 36.45
N SER A 117 20.38 -0.76 37.63
CA SER A 117 20.16 -0.10 38.93
C SER A 117 21.44 -0.15 39.75
N GLY A 118 21.97 1.03 40.08
CA GLY A 118 23.16 1.20 40.90
C GLY A 118 23.11 2.56 41.58
N SER A 119 23.20 2.57 42.91
CA SER A 119 23.12 3.77 43.75
C SER A 119 24.08 3.64 44.94
N VAL A 120 24.26 4.73 45.69
CA VAL A 120 25.23 4.98 46.77
C VAL A 120 26.62 5.40 46.21
N LYS A 121 27.00 6.70 46.22
CA LYS A 121 27.33 7.67 47.30
C LYS A 121 28.63 7.38 48.07
N GLU A 122 29.58 8.30 47.93
CA GLU A 122 30.48 8.74 49.01
C GLU A 122 30.75 10.25 48.86
N SER A 123 31.24 10.93 49.92
CA SER A 123 31.18 12.40 50.07
C SER A 123 32.45 12.94 50.75
N ASP A 124 32.81 14.19 50.41
CA ASP A 124 34.01 14.96 50.81
C ASP A 124 35.37 14.39 50.35
#